data_AF-A0A848UTC1-F1
#
_entry.id   AF-A0A848UTC1-F1
#
_cell.length_a   1.000
_cell.length_b   1.000
_cell.length_c   1.000
_cell.angle_alpha   90.00
_cell.angle_beta   90.00
_cell.angle_gamma   90.00
#
_symmetry.space_group_name_H-M   'P 1'
#
loop_
_entity.id
_entity.type
_entity.pdbx_description
1 polymer ?
#
loop_
_entity_poly.entity_id
_entity_poly.type
_entity_poly.pdbx_seq_one_letter_code
_entity_poly.pdbx_strand_id
1 'polypeptide(L)' 'LFDLYGRKVMTSQIGPNASDLDLSEMSSGNYIVEILSVENKRFIKRLVVD' A
#
# COMPACT_ATOMS: atom_id res chain seq x y z
N LEU A 1 -1.38 -3.78 0.32
CA LEU A 1 -1.33 -3.23 -1.05
C LEU A 1 -2.05 -4.19 -1.99
N PHE A 2 -2.86 -3.66 -2.88
CA PHE A 2 -3.69 -4.43 -3.80
C PHE A 2 -3.51 -3.92 -5.23
N ASP A 3 -3.59 -4.81 -6.21
CA ASP A 3 -3.67 -4.42 -7.61
C ASP A 3 -5.08 -3.91 -7.98
N LEU A 4 -5.27 -3.46 -9.22
CA LEU A 4 -6.57 -2.94 -9.70
C LEU A 4 -7.68 -4.01 -9.76
N TYR A 5 -7.33 -5.30 -9.69
CA TYR A 5 -8.28 -6.41 -9.65
C TYR A 5 -8.64 -6.81 -8.21
N GLY A 6 -8.14 -6.08 -7.21
CA GLY A 6 -8.39 -6.36 -5.80
C GLY A 6 -7.56 -7.51 -5.24
N ARG A 7 -6.54 -8.01 -5.97
CA ARG A 7 -5.63 -9.04 -5.46
C ARG A 7 -4.62 -8.40 -4.53
N LYS A 8 -4.45 -8.97 -3.33
CA LYS A 8 -3.42 -8.52 -2.38
C LYS A 8 -2.04 -8.90 -2.94
N VAL A 9 -1.19 -7.91 -3.17
CA VAL A 9 0.16 -8.09 -3.73
C VAL A 9 1.26 -7.93 -2.70
N MET A 10 1.03 -7.16 -1.64
CA MET A 10 2.04 -6.92 -0.59
C MET A 10 1.36 -6.57 0.74
N THR A 11 1.99 -6.99 1.84
CA THR A 11 1.68 -6.53 3.21
C THR A 11 2.96 -6.06 3.87
N SER A 12 2.94 -4.90 4.53
CA SER A 12 4.07 -4.37 5.28
C SER A 12 3.58 -3.70 6.56
N GLN A 13 4.42 -3.72 7.60
CA GLN A 13 4.24 -2.86 8.78
C GLN A 13 5.03 -1.59 8.53
N ILE A 14 4.29 -0.49 8.34
CA ILE A 14 4.86 0.84 8.14
C ILE A 14 4.73 1.65 9.43
N GLY A 15 5.70 2.51 9.68
CA GLY A 15 5.62 3.50 10.75
C GLY A 15 4.50 4.53 10.49
N PRO A 16 4.34 5.51 11.39
CA PRO A 16 3.33 6.57 11.25
C PRO A 16 3.48 7.38 9.96
N ASN A 17 4.69 7.42 9.39
CA ASN A 17 4.98 7.99 8.09
C ASN A 17 5.03 6.85 7.09
N ALA A 18 3.99 6.69 6.27
CA ALA A 18 3.88 5.65 5.24
C ALA A 18 4.95 5.71 4.11
N SER A 19 6.03 6.47 4.33
CA SER A 19 7.20 6.63 3.47
C SER A 19 8.16 5.44 3.48
N ASP A 20 8.07 4.55 4.48
CA ASP A 20 9.01 3.45 4.65
C ASP A 20 8.66 2.21 3.81
N LEU A 21 7.72 2.36 2.87
CA LEU A 21 7.32 1.27 2.01
C LEU A 21 8.36 1.12 0.89
N ASP A 22 9.17 0.07 0.96
CA ASP A 22 10.05 -0.30 -0.14
C ASP A 22 9.22 -0.84 -1.31
N LEU A 23 9.33 -0.18 -2.45
CA LEU A 23 8.62 -0.48 -3.69
C LEU A 23 9.58 -0.89 -4.81
N SER A 24 10.87 -1.08 -4.51
CA SER A 24 11.92 -1.32 -5.52
C SER A 24 11.67 -2.57 -6.38
N GLU A 25 10.99 -3.58 -5.84
CA GLU A 25 10.64 -4.81 -6.57
C GLU A 25 9.23 -4.77 -7.21
N MET A 26 8.48 -3.69 -7.03
CA MET A 26 7.14 -3.57 -7.60
C MET A 26 7.19 -3.17 -9.07
N SER A 27 6.37 -3.83 -9.88
CA SER A 27 6.16 -3.41 -11.27
C SER A 27 5.52 -2.03 -11.33
N SER A 28 5.85 -1.26 -12.36
CA SER A 28 5.19 0.02 -12.61
C SER A 28 3.69 -0.19 -12.83
N GLY A 29 2.88 0.71 -12.28
CA GLY A 29 1.43 0.56 -12.32
C GLY A 29 0.67 1.31 -11.24
N ASN A 30 -0.64 1.10 -11.26
CA ASN A 30 -1.56 1.68 -10.30
C ASN A 30 -1.97 0.64 -9.26
N TYR A 31 -1.90 1.03 -8.00
CA TYR A 31 -2.19 0.16 -6.86
C TYR A 31 -3.15 0.85 -5.88
N ILE A 32 -3.85 0.04 -5.11
CA ILE A 32 -4.67 0.47 -3.98
C ILE A 32 -3.92 0.13 -2.69
N VAL A 33 -3.67 1.15 -1.88
CA VAL A 33 -3.08 1.02 -0.56
C VAL A 33 -4.19 1.04 0.47
N GLU A 34 -4.19 0.03 1.32
CA GLU A 34 -5.02 -0.04 2.50
C GLU A 34 -4.11 0.07 3.72
N ILE A 35 -4.35 1.06 4.57
CA ILE A 35 -3.61 1.28 5.81
C ILE A 35 -4.58 1.05 6.97
N LEU A 36 -4.24 0.11 7.84
CA LEU A 36 -4.94 -0.17 9.09
C LEU A 36 -4.12 0.43 10.22
N SER A 37 -4.65 1.44 10.89
CA SER A 37 -3.99 2.02 12.05
C SER A 37 -4.18 1.14 13.29
N VAL A 38 -3.32 1.34 14.29
CA VAL A 38 -3.44 0.71 15.61
C VAL A 38 -4.75 1.04 16.35
N GLU A 39 -5.41 2.14 15.97
CA GLU A 39 -6.73 2.55 16.48
C GLU A 39 -7.89 1.92 15.67
N ASN A 40 -7.61 0.90 14.84
CA ASN A 40 -8.56 0.28 13.92
C ASN A 40 -9.20 1.26 12.91
N LYS A 41 -8.52 2.36 12.59
CA LYS A 41 -8.96 3.24 11.50
C LYS A 41 -8.43 2.71 10.17
N ARG A 42 -9.30 2.66 9.17
CA ARG A 42 -9.00 2.17 7.83
C ARG A 42 -8.88 3.34 6.86
N PHE A 43 -7.75 3.44 6.17
CA PHE A 43 -7.51 4.44 5.12
C PHE A 43 -7.25 3.73 3.79
N ILE A 44 -7.85 4.25 2.73
CA ILE A 44 -7.67 3.71 1.38
C ILE A 44 -7.15 4.84 0.48
N LYS A 45 -6.08 4.57 -0.26
CA LYS A 45 -5.45 5.55 -1.15
C LYS A 45 -4.98 4.87 -2.45
N ARG A 46 -4.98 5.63 -3.55
CA ARG A 46 -4.32 5.21 -4.80
C ARG A 46 -2.82 5.52 -4.75
N LEU A 47 -2.01 4.55 -5.17
CA LEU A 47 -0.57 4.68 -5.35
C LEU A 47 -0.23 4.44 -6.82
N VAL A 48 0.69 5.25 -7.35
CA VAL A 48 1.27 5.07 -8.68
C VAL A 48 2.75 4.74 -8.46
N VAL A 49 3.20 3.62 -9.02
CA VAL A 49 4.60 3.19 -9.05
C VAL A 49 5.08 3.39 -10.48
N ASP A 50 6.20 4.07 -10.65
CA ASP A 50 6.87 4.32 -11.94
C ASP A 50 8.21 3.56 -11.97
#